data_AF-A0A172TGG3-F1
#
_entry.id   AF-A0A172TGG3-F1
#
_cell.length_a   1.000
_cell.length_b   1.000
_cell.length_c   1.000
_cell.angle_alpha   90.00
_cell.angle_beta   90.00
_cell.angle_gamma   90.00
#
_symmetry.space_group_name_H-M   'P 1'
#
loop_
_entity.id
_entity.type
_entity.pdbx_description
1 polymer ?
#
loop_
_entity_poly.entity_id
_entity_poly.type
_entity_poly.pdbx_seq_one_letter_code
_entity_poly.pdbx_strand_id
1 'polypeptide(L)' 'MKTNNIKVGVSNKEGQLGFVFSRGGHREGSGRKGIGVTKKVSLTLTEETWNKIDDHCTDNKVSRSEVIRNILESYFSQ' A
#
# COMPACT_ATOMS: atom_id res chain seq x y z
N MET A 1 -3.17 29.62 -8.46
CA MET A 1 -2.80 29.25 -7.07
C MET A 1 -3.82 28.22 -6.58
N LYS A 2 -3.41 27.01 -6.17
CA LYS A 2 -4.34 25.99 -5.66
C LYS A 2 -4.54 26.17 -4.17
N THR A 3 -5.76 26.43 -3.74
CA THR A 3 -6.16 26.55 -2.33
C THR A 3 -6.15 25.16 -1.69
N ASN A 4 -5.07 24.83 -0.98
CA ASN A 4 -5.01 23.58 -0.22
C ASN A 4 -5.78 23.76 1.10
N ASN A 5 -6.96 23.17 1.20
CA ASN A 5 -7.73 23.12 2.45
C ASN A 5 -7.02 22.20 3.46
N ILE A 6 -6.39 22.78 4.47
CA ILE A 6 -5.73 22.06 5.56
C ILE A 6 -6.77 21.77 6.64
N LYS A 7 -6.99 20.48 6.94
CA LYS A 7 -7.81 20.07 8.09
C LYS A 7 -6.91 19.90 9.31
N VAL A 8 -7.21 20.62 10.38
CA VAL A 8 -6.50 20.54 11.67
C VAL A 8 -7.29 19.60 12.58
N GLY A 9 -6.62 18.58 13.13
CA GLY A 9 -7.20 17.61 14.05
C GLY A 9 -6.42 17.52 15.37
N VAL A 10 -7.11 17.18 16.45
CA VAL A 10 -6.50 17.01 17.80
C VAL A 10 -5.84 15.64 17.88
N SER A 11 -4.56 15.57 18.25
CA SER A 11 -3.83 14.31 18.31
C SER A 11 -4.04 13.57 19.63
N ASN A 12 -4.13 12.22 19.57
CA ASN A 12 -4.36 11.32 20.72
C ASN A 12 -3.19 11.24 21.73
N LYS A 13 -2.15 12.07 21.59
CA LYS A 13 -1.09 12.23 22.58
C LYS A 13 -0.97 13.72 22.89
N GLU A 14 -1.42 14.09 24.08
CA GLU A 14 -1.01 15.29 24.82
C GLU A 14 -1.11 16.62 24.04
N GLY A 15 -2.31 16.99 23.60
CA GLY A 15 -2.63 18.39 23.27
C GLY A 15 -1.91 19.00 22.06
N GLN A 16 -1.17 18.21 21.28
CA GLN A 16 -0.53 18.69 20.05
C GLN A 16 -1.51 18.68 18.86
N LEU A 17 -1.51 19.78 18.10
CA LEU A 17 -2.25 19.91 16.85
C LEU A 17 -1.54 19.12 15.74
N GLY A 18 -2.23 18.11 15.20
CA GLY A 18 -1.75 17.32 14.07
C GLY A 18 -2.26 17.90 12.75
N PHE A 19 -1.35 18.17 11.80
CA PHE A 19 -1.74 18.52 10.43
C PHE A 19 -2.16 17.25 9.69
N VAL A 20 -3.43 17.15 9.29
CA VAL A 20 -3.95 16.01 8.52
C VAL A 20 -3.83 16.32 7.03
N PHE A 21 -2.80 15.78 6.38
CA PHE A 21 -2.63 15.90 4.95
C PHE A 21 -3.43 14.82 4.22
N SER A 22 -4.50 15.23 3.54
CA SER A 22 -5.17 14.54 2.42
C SER A 22 -5.30 13.01 2.48
N ARG A 23 -6.55 12.56 2.71
CA ARG A 23 -7.11 11.20 2.67
C ARG A 23 -6.80 10.29 3.88
N GLY A 24 -7.74 10.36 4.83
CA GLY A 24 -7.98 9.37 5.88
C GLY A 24 -8.10 10.00 7.28
N GLY A 25 -8.59 9.23 8.26
CA GLY A 25 -8.78 9.66 9.66
C GLY A 25 -7.50 9.61 10.52
N HIS A 26 -7.60 9.78 11.83
CA HIS A 26 -6.44 9.90 12.74
C HIS A 26 -5.69 8.58 13.07
N ARG A 27 -5.97 7.50 12.34
CA ARG A 27 -5.35 6.19 12.59
C ARG A 27 -3.96 6.10 11.99
N GLU A 28 -3.09 5.31 12.62
CA GLU A 28 -1.78 5.02 12.07
C GLU A 28 -1.88 4.43 10.66
N GLY A 29 -1.08 4.97 9.73
CA GLY A 29 -1.10 4.59 8.31
C GLY A 29 -2.11 5.34 7.44
N SER A 30 -2.93 6.20 8.04
CA SER A 30 -3.81 7.12 7.32
C SER A 30 -3.02 8.26 6.67
N GLY A 31 -3.35 8.63 5.43
CA GLY A 31 -2.62 9.66 4.68
C GLY A 31 -1.22 9.25 4.22
N ARG A 32 -0.81 7.97 4.34
CA ARG A 32 0.45 7.49 3.73
C ARG A 32 0.40 7.77 2.24
N LYS A 33 1.47 8.40 1.71
CA LYS A 33 1.63 8.64 0.27
C LYS A 33 1.45 7.31 -0.46
N GLY A 34 0.54 7.28 -1.42
CA GLY A 34 0.31 6.08 -2.22
C GLY A 34 1.58 5.73 -3.00
N ILE A 35 1.97 4.45 -2.95
CA ILE A 35 3.10 3.90 -3.72
C ILE A 35 2.82 4.01 -5.23
N GLY A 36 1.54 4.06 -5.62
CA GLY A 36 1.08 4.22 -7.00
C GLY A 36 -0.43 4.08 -7.09
N VAL A 37 -0.93 3.71 -8.27
CA VAL A 37 -2.35 3.42 -8.51
C VAL A 37 -2.59 1.92 -8.45
N THR A 38 -3.46 1.47 -7.55
CA THR A 38 -3.88 0.07 -7.49
C THR A 38 -4.93 -0.23 -8.56
N LYS A 39 -4.70 -1.26 -9.38
CA LYS A 39 -5.68 -1.86 -10.29
C LYS A 39 -5.92 -3.31 -9.86
N LYS A 40 -7.19 -3.70 -9.72
CA LYS A 40 -7.55 -5.11 -9.44
C LYS A 40 -7.50 -5.88 -10.75
N VAL A 41 -6.77 -6.98 -10.75
CA VAL A 41 -6.65 -7.89 -11.89
C VAL A 41 -6.96 -9.31 -11.44
N SER A 42 -7.63 -10.07 -12.29
CA SER A 42 -7.80 -11.51 -12.12
C SER A 42 -6.68 -12.20 -12.90
N LEU A 43 -6.00 -13.13 -12.26
CA LEU A 43 -4.90 -13.89 -12.86
C LEU A 43 -5.25 -15.37 -12.77
N THR A 44 -5.13 -16.08 -13.89
CA THR A 44 -5.32 -17.52 -13.95
C THR A 44 -3.96 -18.16 -14.20
N LEU A 45 -3.51 -19.00 -13.27
CA LEU A 45 -2.26 -19.76 -13.33
C LEU A 45 -2.56 -21.23 -12.98
N THR A 46 -1.61 -22.11 -13.26
CA THR A 46 -1.68 -23.50 -12.79
C THR A 46 -1.62 -23.56 -11.26
N GLU A 47 -2.20 -24.62 -10.69
CA GLU A 47 -2.15 -24.88 -9.24
C GLU A 47 -0.70 -24.97 -8.73
N GLU A 48 0.18 -25.63 -9.49
CA GLU A 48 1.60 -25.71 -9.18
C GLU A 48 2.25 -24.31 -9.04
N THR A 49 1.89 -23.38 -9.94
CA THR A 49 2.43 -22.01 -9.89
C THR A 49 1.87 -21.25 -8.69
N TRP A 50 0.58 -21.42 -8.38
CA TRP A 50 -0.03 -20.82 -7.20
C TRP A 50 0.62 -21.31 -5.91
N ASN A 51 0.89 -22.61 -5.80
CA ASN A 51 1.55 -23.19 -4.64
C ASN A 51 2.94 -22.59 -4.44
N LYS A 52 3.74 -22.46 -5.52
CA LYS A 52 5.07 -21.81 -5.44
C LYS A 52 4.99 -20.36 -4.96
N ILE A 53 3.97 -19.61 -5.40
CA ILE A 53 3.77 -18.22 -4.95
C ILE A 53 3.39 -18.19 -3.46
N ASP A 54 2.52 -19.09 -3.02
CA ASP A 54 2.05 -19.16 -1.63
C ASP A 54 3.15 -19.62 -0.67
N ASP A 55 3.96 -20.59 -1.07
CA ASP A 55 5.16 -21.02 -0.32
C ASP A 55 6.12 -19.84 -0.16
N HIS A 56 6.44 -19.14 -1.25
CA HIS A 56 7.30 -17.95 -1.20
C HIS A 56 6.72 -16.84 -0.31
N CYS A 57 5.40 -16.62 -0.33
CA CYS A 57 4.74 -15.66 0.55
C CYS A 57 4.90 -16.05 2.03
N THR A 58 4.76 -17.33 2.33
CA THR A 58 4.85 -17.88 3.69
C THR A 58 6.28 -17.75 4.23
N ASP A 59 7.26 -18.16 3.43
CA ASP A 59 8.68 -18.16 3.80
C ASP A 59 9.21 -16.74 4.05
N ASN A 60 8.79 -15.79 3.21
CA ASN A 60 9.29 -14.41 3.25
C ASN A 60 8.38 -13.45 4.03
N LYS A 61 7.23 -13.93 4.54
CA LYS A 61 6.20 -13.12 5.23
C LYS A 61 5.73 -11.90 4.41
N VAL A 62 5.66 -12.06 3.09
CA VAL A 62 5.22 -11.01 2.15
C VAL A 62 3.83 -11.32 1.62
N SER A 63 3.13 -10.27 1.17
CA SER A 63 1.80 -10.47 0.55
C SER A 63 1.93 -10.96 -0.91
N ARG A 64 0.93 -11.72 -1.40
CA ARG A 64 0.83 -12.08 -2.83
C ARG A 64 0.94 -10.87 -3.76
N SER A 65 0.31 -9.76 -3.37
CA SER A 65 0.33 -8.52 -4.15
C SER A 65 1.71 -7.90 -4.24
N GLU A 66 2.57 -8.14 -3.25
CA GLU A 66 3.95 -7.68 -3.22
C GLU A 66 4.85 -8.56 -4.06
N VAL A 67 4.70 -9.89 -3.98
CA VAL A 67 5.40 -10.82 -4.87
C VAL A 67 5.10 -10.50 -6.34
N ILE A 68 3.82 -10.37 -6.70
CA ILE A 68 3.41 -10.06 -8.07
C ILE A 68 3.93 -8.69 -8.51
N ARG A 69 3.92 -7.69 -7.62
CA ARG A 69 4.49 -6.37 -7.92
C ARG A 69 5.98 -6.46 -8.21
N ASN A 70 6.74 -7.15 -7.38
CA ASN A 70 8.19 -7.26 -7.54
C ASN A 70 8.56 -7.98 -8.85
N ILE A 71 7.79 -9.01 -9.23
CA ILE A 71 7.96 -9.70 -10.52
C ILE A 71 7.74 -8.72 -11.68
N LEU A 72 6.65 -7.95 -11.64
CA LEU A 72 6.33 -6.97 -12.69
C LEU A 72 7.37 -5.85 -12.76
N GLU A 73 7.76 -5.29 -11.63
CA GLU A 73 8.79 -4.25 -11.56
C GLU A 73 10.13 -4.78 -12.07
N SER A 74 10.52 -6.00 -11.71
CA SER A 74 11.74 -6.63 -12.22
C SER A 74 11.71 -6.85 -13.74
N TYR A 75 10.55 -7.18 -14.31
CA TYR A 75 10.41 -7.42 -15.74
C TYR A 75 10.46 -6.11 -16.54
N PHE A 76 9.81 -5.05 -16.07
CA PHE A 76 9.76 -3.75 -16.75
C PHE A 76 10.95 -2.83 -16.44
N SER A 77 11.79 -3.16 -15.47
CA SER A 77 13.03 -2.42 -15.18
C SER A 77 14.23 -2.88 -16.02
N GLN A 78 14.03 -3.83 -16.94
CA GLN A 78 15.03 -4.26 -17.93
C GLN A 78 15.13 -3.28 -19.10
#